data_AF-A0A8T6H5M1-F1
#
_entry.id   AF-A0A8T6H5M1-F1
#
_cell.length_a   1.000
_cell.length_b   1.000
_cell.length_c   1.000
_cell.angle_alpha   90.00
_cell.angle_beta   90.00
_cell.angle_gamma   90.00
#
_symmetry.space_group_name_H-M   'P 1'
#
loop_
_entity.id
_entity.type
_entity.pdbx_description
1 polymer ?
#
loop_
_entity_poly.entity_id
_entity_poly.type
_entity_poly.pdbx_seq_one_letter_code
_entity_poly.pdbx_strand_id
1 'polypeptide(L)' 'MKKFTVDEAKENLDDVLEHAKEGGTVIIIGENDQAYKLVATIYRKPGPRKAGSAKGQIIITDEFYEPLPEFKPYME' A
#
# COMPACT_ATOMS: atom_id res chain seq x y z
N MET A 1 16.70 4.68 11.29
CA MET A 1 15.61 3.87 11.88
C MET A 1 15.55 4.19 13.36
N LYS A 2 14.51 4.90 13.81
CA LYS A 2 14.36 5.34 15.21
C LYS A 2 13.27 4.50 15.88
N LYS A 3 13.48 4.18 17.16
CA LYS A 3 12.56 3.38 17.97
C LYS A 3 11.98 4.27 19.06
N PHE A 4 10.67 4.14 19.30
CA PHE A 4 9.95 4.80 20.38
C PHE A 4 9.11 3.76 21.11
N THR A 5 8.89 3.92 22.39
CA THR A 5 7.80 3.21 23.09
C THR A 5 6.44 3.83 22.72
N VAL A 6 5.35 3.11 23.00
CA VAL A 6 3.99 3.65 22.78
C VAL A 6 3.76 4.94 23.58
N ASP A 7 4.25 5.03 24.82
CA ASP A 7 4.03 6.21 25.66
C ASP A 7 4.87 7.40 25.19
N GLU A 8 6.15 7.19 24.84
CA GLU A 8 6.98 8.24 24.23
C GLU A 8 6.39 8.75 22.91
N ALA A 9 5.82 7.86 22.10
CA ALA A 9 5.19 8.23 20.83
C ALA A 9 3.88 8.99 21.00
N LYS A 10 3.15 8.76 22.11
CA LYS A 10 1.94 9.54 22.44
C LYS A 10 2.30 10.94 22.93
N GLU A 11 3.32 11.06 23.79
CA GLU A 11 3.75 12.35 24.34
C GLU A 11 4.46 13.22 23.29
N ASN A 12 5.23 12.60 22.39
CA ASN A 12 6.07 13.29 21.41
C ASN A 12 5.66 12.93 19.97
N LEU A 13 4.35 12.96 19.69
CA LEU A 13 3.83 12.53 18.38
C LEU A 13 4.38 13.38 17.23
N ASP A 14 4.53 14.69 17.42
CA ASP A 14 5.06 15.60 16.39
C ASP A 14 6.48 15.22 15.96
N ASP A 15 7.36 14.93 16.93
CA ASP A 15 8.73 14.47 16.66
C ASP A 15 8.73 13.13 15.91
N VAL A 16 7.85 12.21 16.30
CA VAL A 16 7.71 10.90 15.65
C VAL A 16 7.30 11.07 14.18
N LEU A 17 6.38 11.99 13.90
CA LEU A 17 5.92 12.29 12.54
C LEU A 17 6.99 12.98 11.70
N GLU A 18 7.78 13.88 12.28
CA GLU A 18 8.89 14.55 11.59
C GLU A 18 9.95 13.54 11.14
N HIS A 19 10.34 12.62 12.04
CA HIS A 19 11.27 11.53 11.71
C HIS A 19 10.73 10.60 10.61
N ALA A 20 9.41 10.39 10.56
CA ALA A 20 8.77 9.60 9.52
C ALA A 20 8.75 10.32 8.17
N LYS A 21 8.56 11.64 8.19
CA LYS A 21 8.47 12.52 7.02
C LYS A 21 9.80 12.68 6.29
N GLU A 22 10.91 12.69 7.03
CA GLU A 22 12.27 12.74 6.45
C GLU A 22 12.69 11.46 5.70
N GLY A 23 11.78 10.49 5.53
CA GLY A 23 12.02 9.22 4.87
C GLY A 23 12.47 8.11 5.84
N GLY A 24 12.42 8.38 7.15
CA GLY A 24 12.73 7.42 8.18
C GLY A 24 11.62 6.38 8.37
N THR A 25 12.00 5.10 8.45
CA THR A 25 11.16 4.10 9.09
C THR A 25 11.25 4.29 10.61
N VAL A 26 10.10 4.54 11.25
CA VAL A 26 9.96 4.62 12.71
C VAL A 26 9.32 3.34 13.21
N ILE A 27 9.88 2.77 14.28
CA ILE A 27 9.33 1.59 14.95
C ILE A 27 8.77 2.02 16.30
N ILE A 28 7.51 1.69 16.58
CA ILE A 28 6.87 1.92 17.87
C ILE A 28 6.76 0.57 18.58
N ILE A 29 7.34 0.47 19.77
CA ILE A 29 7.34 -0.74 20.59
C ILE A 29 6.19 -0.65 21.58
N GLY A 30 5.24 -1.57 21.44
CA GLY A 30 4.13 -1.75 22.37
C GLY A 30 4.43 -2.80 23.45
N GLU A 31 3.42 -3.06 24.26
CA GLU A 31 3.48 -4.11 25.27
C GLU A 31 3.49 -5.51 24.61
N ASN A 32 3.96 -6.52 25.34
CA ASN A 32 4.01 -7.92 24.90
C ASN A 32 4.84 -8.15 23.61
N ASP A 33 5.99 -7.48 23.50
CA ASP A 33 6.93 -7.61 22.36
C ASP A 33 6.31 -7.26 20.99
N GLN A 34 5.19 -6.52 20.97
CA GLN A 34 4.58 -6.06 19.73
C GLN A 34 5.33 -4.84 19.17
N ALA A 35 5.65 -4.87 17.88
CA ALA A 35 6.29 -3.76 17.20
C ALA A 35 5.43 -3.26 16.03
N TYR A 36 5.20 -1.96 15.99
CA TYR A 36 4.48 -1.27 14.92
C TYR A 36 5.48 -0.49 14.06
N LYS A 37 5.16 -0.37 12.77
CA LYS A 37 5.96 0.40 11.83
C LYS A 37 5.17 1.60 11.34
N LEU A 38 5.75 2.78 11.49
CA LEU A 38 5.22 4.03 10.97
C LEU A 38 6.09 4.50 9.80
N VAL A 39 5.43 4.77 8.67
CA VAL A 39 6.04 5.22 7.43
C VAL A 39 5.17 6.34 6.88
N ALA A 40 5.79 7.46 6.48
CA ALA A 40 5.05 8.54 5.83
C ALA A 40 4.47 8.06 4.50
N THR A 41 3.21 8.42 4.24
CA THR A 41 2.53 8.15 2.97
C THR A 41 1.97 9.43 2.38
N ILE A 42 1.84 9.46 1.06
CA ILE A 42 1.25 10.59 0.36
C ILE A 42 -0.25 10.41 0.39
N TYR A 43 -0.93 11.24 1.19
CA TYR A 43 -2.38 11.35 1.09
C TYR A 43 -2.75 12.03 -0.23
N ARG A 44 -3.15 11.23 -1.23
CA ARG A 44 -3.78 11.74 -2.45
C ARG A 44 -5.28 11.77 -2.21
N LYS A 45 -5.86 12.98 -2.14
CA LYS A 45 -7.32 13.13 -2.14
C LYS A 45 -7.86 12.41 -3.38
N PRO A 46 -8.74 11.41 -3.22
CA PRO A 46 -9.31 10.71 -4.37
C PRO A 46 -9.96 11.75 -5.28
N GLY A 47 -9.54 11.76 -6.55
CA GLY A 47 -10.20 12.59 -7.56
C GLY A 47 -11.68 12.20 -7.68
N PRO A 48 -12.53 13.08 -8.24
CA PRO A 48 -13.92 12.73 -8.50
C PRO A 48 -13.96 11.47 -9.38
N ARG A 49 -14.65 10.43 -8.91
CA ARG A 49 -14.83 9.20 -9.68
C ARG A 49 -15.64 9.55 -10.94
N LYS A 50 -15.01 9.42 -12.10
CA LYS A 50 -15.68 9.56 -13.40
C LYS A 50 -15.97 8.18 -13.95
N ALA A 51 -17.26 7.85 -14.11
CA ALA A 51 -17.67 6.63 -14.80
C ALA A 51 -17.06 6.60 -16.21
N GLY A 52 -16.54 5.45 -16.62
CA GLY A 52 -15.86 5.33 -17.91
C GLY A 52 -14.50 6.03 -18.00
N SER A 53 -13.88 6.42 -16.89
CA SER A 53 -12.51 6.98 -16.86
C SER A 53 -11.46 6.07 -17.49
N ALA A 54 -11.68 4.76 -17.50
CA ALA A 54 -10.83 3.77 -18.16
C ALA A 54 -11.31 3.39 -19.57
N LYS A 55 -12.32 4.06 -20.13
CA LYS A 55 -12.86 3.74 -21.47
C LYS A 55 -11.75 3.93 -22.52
N GLY A 56 -11.48 2.87 -23.26
CA GLY A 56 -10.44 2.85 -24.29
C GLY A 56 -9.00 2.73 -23.77
N GLN A 57 -8.79 2.60 -22.45
CA GLN A 57 -7.47 2.35 -21.88
C GLN A 57 -7.16 0.85 -21.75
N ILE A 58 -8.19 0.01 -21.70
CA ILE A 58 -8.05 -1.44 -21.67
C ILE A 58 -8.33 -1.94 -23.09
N ILE A 59 -7.29 -2.51 -23.71
CA ILE A 59 -7.38 -3.20 -24.99
C ILE A 59 -7.34 -4.69 -24.68
N ILE A 60 -8.47 -5.36 -24.89
CA ILE A 60 -8.55 -6.82 -24.82
C ILE A 60 -8.29 -7.32 -26.24
N THR A 61 -7.15 -7.97 -26.45
CA THR A 61 -6.81 -8.61 -27.72
C THR A 61 -7.56 -9.93 -27.88
N ASP A 62 -7.68 -10.42 -29.11
CA ASP A 62 -8.38 -11.69 -29.40
C ASP A 62 -7.74 -12.88 -28.66
N GLU A 63 -6.42 -12.84 -28.47
CA GLU A 63 -5.64 -13.82 -27.70
C GLU A 63 -6.13 -14.00 -26.25
N PHE A 64 -6.77 -12.98 -25.65
CA PHE A 64 -7.32 -13.11 -24.29
C PHE A 64 -8.41 -14.19 -24.20
N TYR A 65 -9.15 -14.41 -25.28
CA TYR A 65 -10.22 -15.40 -25.34
C TYR A 65 -9.72 -16.78 -25.77
N GLU A 66 -8.46 -16.89 -26.18
CA GLU A 66 -7.88 -18.18 -26.55
C GLU A 66 -7.68 -19.05 -25.31
N PRO A 67 -7.96 -20.36 -25.41
CA PRO A 67 -7.69 -21.27 -24.31
C PRO A 67 -6.20 -21.30 -24.02
N LEU A 68 -5.86 -21.25 -22.73
CA LEU A 68 -4.48 -21.44 -22.29
C LEU A 68 -3.94 -22.76 -22.87
N PRO A 69 -2.67 -22.81 -23.31
CA PRO A 69 -2.10 -24.00 -23.97
C PRO A 69 -2.27 -25.29 -23.16
N GLU A 70 -2.21 -25.18 -21.84
CA GLU A 70 -2.33 -26.28 -20.87
C GLU A 70 -3.75 -26.88 -20.82
N PHE A 71 -4.76 -26.14 -21.28
CA PHE A 71 -6.15 -26.55 -21.28
C PHE A 71 -6.59 -27.17 -22.61
N LYS A 72 -5.76 -27.08 -23.67
CA LYS A 72 -6.04 -27.70 -24.99
C LYS A 72 -6.36 -29.21 -24.91
N PRO A 73 -5.68 -30.02 -24.07
CA PRO A 73 -5.98 -31.46 -23.95
C PRO A 73 -7.35 -31.79 -23.33
N TYR A 74 -8.05 -30.81 -22.77
CA TYR A 74 -9.34 -30.99 -22.09
C TYR A 74 -10.53 -30.44 -22.88
N MET A 75 -10.30 -29.99 -24.12
CA MET A 75 -11.31 -29.40 -25.01
C MET A 75 -11.79 -30.38 -26.10
N GLU A 76 -11.35 -31.65 -26.05
CA GLU A 76 -11.80 -32.75 -26.91
C GLU A 76 -13.01 -33.51 -26.33
#